data_AF-A0A7W0PWE8-F1
#
_entry.id   AF-A0A7W0PWE8-F1
#
_cell.length_a   1.000
_cell.length_b   1.000
_cell.length_c   1.000
_cell.angle_alpha   90.00
_cell.angle_beta   90.00
_cell.angle_gamma   90.00
#
_symmetry.space_group_name_H-M   'P 1'
#
loop_
_entity.id
_entity.type
_entity.pdbx_description
1 polymer ?
#
loop_
_entity_poly.entity_id
_entity_poly.type
_entity_poly.pdbx_seq_one_letter_code
_entity_poly.pdbx_strand_id
1 'polypeptide(L)'
;MGARRARAAGGGARLRVAQVLQRAPGTHLACDDENVAYPLYEKARDLGITVLQFHKGLPFGQQNVETARPNDLQKAARDFPDLQFVVHPLAVPYFPELLAIASRFPNIHLALSANLCFAPIAPRLVQEQLGVLLQQVGSDRSIYGSEAGLAGSPRPYLEAFMELEIPEDLRRGYGFPQLTLEDKRKILGENFARLLGIDLETKKRELGLMAT
;
A
#
# COMPACT_ATOMS: atom_id res chain seq x y z
N MET A 1 27.20 -31.86 28.15
CA MET A 1 25.81 -32.24 27.84
C MET A 1 25.24 -31.17 26.92
N GLY A 2 25.15 -31.45 25.62
CA GLY A 2 24.96 -30.44 24.57
C GLY A 2 23.50 -30.05 24.38
N ALA A 3 23.22 -28.75 24.42
CA ALA A 3 21.95 -28.20 23.98
C ALA A 3 21.91 -28.23 22.44
N ARG A 4 21.24 -29.25 21.89
CA ARG A 4 20.92 -29.33 20.46
C ARG A 4 19.97 -28.17 20.12
N ARG A 5 20.49 -27.13 19.47
CA ARG A 5 19.65 -26.20 18.71
C ARG A 5 19.07 -26.96 17.52
N ALA A 6 17.79 -27.30 17.58
CA ALA A 6 17.04 -27.70 16.41
C ALA A 6 17.00 -26.51 15.44
N ARG A 7 17.83 -26.56 14.39
CA ARG A 7 17.61 -25.73 13.20
C ARG A 7 16.31 -26.21 12.56
N ALA A 8 15.27 -25.41 12.66
CA ALA A 8 14.14 -25.53 11.74
C ALA A 8 14.65 -25.18 10.34
N ALA A 9 14.93 -26.20 9.54
CA ALA A 9 15.13 -26.06 8.10
C ALA A 9 13.75 -25.87 7.46
N GLY A 10 13.35 -24.61 7.31
CA GLY A 10 12.22 -24.20 6.49
C GLY A 10 12.62 -22.90 5.82
N GLY A 11 12.77 -22.91 4.50
CA GLY A 11 13.00 -21.72 3.68
C GLY A 11 11.75 -20.82 3.63
N GLY A 12 11.24 -20.43 4.79
CA GLY A 12 10.12 -19.50 4.91
C GLY A 12 10.60 -18.11 4.51
N ALA A 13 9.85 -17.45 3.62
CA ALA A 13 10.06 -16.05 3.29
C ALA A 13 10.19 -15.23 4.58
N ARG A 14 11.38 -14.68 4.85
CA ARG A 14 11.55 -13.69 5.91
C ARG A 14 10.65 -12.50 5.56
N LEU A 15 9.81 -12.09 6.49
CA LEU A 15 8.94 -10.93 6.33
C LEU A 15 9.81 -9.70 6.02
N ARG A 16 9.65 -9.11 4.83
CA ARG A 16 10.43 -7.95 4.35
C ARG A 16 9.71 -6.62 4.54
N VAL A 17 8.77 -6.56 5.50
CA VAL A 17 7.86 -5.43 5.70
C VAL A 17 8.07 -4.81 7.06
N ALA A 18 8.09 -3.48 7.09
CA ALA A 18 7.88 -2.71 8.31
C ALA A 18 6.76 -1.69 8.10
N GLN A 19 5.89 -1.54 9.10
CA GLN A 19 4.94 -0.44 9.17
C GLN A 19 5.50 0.64 10.10
N VAL A 20 5.65 1.85 9.59
CA VAL A 20 6.10 2.99 10.38
C VAL A 20 4.86 3.66 10.98
N LEU A 21 4.59 3.30 12.23
CA LEU A 21 3.44 3.81 12.99
C LEU A 21 3.75 5.17 13.62
N GLN A 22 2.75 6.06 13.60
CA GLN A 22 2.81 7.34 14.28
C GLN A 22 2.65 7.13 15.80
N ARG A 23 3.49 7.79 16.61
CA ARG A 23 3.57 7.54 18.06
C ARG A 23 2.71 8.47 18.93
N ALA A 24 2.39 9.68 18.44
CA ALA A 24 1.62 10.72 19.14
C ALA A 24 1.20 11.88 18.20
N PRO A 25 0.22 12.73 18.57
CA PRO A 25 -0.06 13.97 17.84
C PRO A 25 1.21 14.82 17.66
N GLY A 26 1.49 15.25 16.42
CA GLY A 26 2.68 16.06 16.10
C GLY A 26 3.98 15.27 15.88
N THR A 27 3.96 13.93 15.87
CA THR A 27 5.16 13.09 15.68
C THR A 27 5.20 12.38 14.32
N HIS A 28 4.74 13.03 13.25
CA HIS A 28 4.91 12.46 11.92
C HIS A 28 6.39 12.38 11.60
N LEU A 29 6.86 11.17 11.31
CA LEU A 29 8.19 10.99 10.75
C LEU A 29 8.21 11.62 9.35
N ALA A 30 9.02 12.66 9.19
CA ALA A 30 9.40 13.15 7.87
C ALA A 30 10.27 12.08 7.21
N CYS A 31 9.81 11.54 6.08
CA CYS A 31 10.47 10.44 5.39
C CYS A 31 11.86 10.83 4.84
N ASP A 32 12.08 12.12 4.63
CA ASP A 32 13.33 12.70 4.16
C ASP A 32 14.26 13.22 5.27
N ASP A 33 13.91 13.01 6.54
CA ASP A 33 14.76 13.37 7.67
C ASP A 33 15.99 12.45 7.74
N GLU A 34 17.15 12.98 7.33
CA GLU A 34 18.40 12.22 7.29
C GLU A 34 18.91 11.80 8.67
N ASN A 35 18.50 12.50 9.73
CA ASN A 35 18.95 12.20 11.09
C ASN A 35 18.09 11.13 11.76
N VAL A 36 16.82 11.00 11.36
CA VAL A 36 15.85 10.09 12.00
C VAL A 36 15.40 8.97 11.06
N ALA A 37 14.96 9.31 9.84
CA ALA A 37 14.41 8.34 8.90
C ALA A 37 15.51 7.51 8.22
N TYR A 38 16.64 8.10 7.84
CA TYR A 38 17.66 7.38 7.07
C TYR A 38 18.36 6.28 7.88
N PRO A 39 18.68 6.48 9.17
CA PRO A 39 19.16 5.38 10.01
C PRO A 39 18.16 4.22 10.11
N LEU A 40 16.85 4.49 10.09
CA LEU A 40 15.82 3.46 10.05
C LEU A 40 15.85 2.70 8.71
N TYR A 41 16.03 3.40 7.60
CA TYR A 41 16.08 2.81 6.26
C TYR A 41 17.32 1.94 6.07
N GLU A 42 18.49 2.42 6.46
CA GLU A 42 19.71 1.60 6.45
C GLU A 42 19.57 0.39 7.37
N LYS A 43 18.96 0.56 8.55
CA LYS A 43 18.69 -0.59 9.42
C LYS A 43 17.71 -1.59 8.81
N ALA A 44 16.70 -1.11 8.08
CA ALA A 44 15.78 -1.97 7.35
C ALA A 44 16.52 -2.77 6.27
N ARG A 45 17.43 -2.13 5.53
CA ARG A 45 18.29 -2.79 4.53
C ARG A 45 19.15 -3.88 5.15
N ASP A 46 19.82 -3.60 6.26
CA ASP A 46 20.62 -4.60 7.00
C ASP A 46 19.79 -5.84 7.39
N LEU A 47 18.51 -5.64 7.69
CA LEU A 47 17.58 -6.70 8.09
C LEU A 47 16.92 -7.41 6.89
N GLY A 48 17.14 -6.93 5.66
CA GLY A 48 16.48 -7.41 4.46
C GLY A 48 15.00 -7.00 4.36
N ILE A 49 14.61 -5.94 5.07
CA ILE A 49 13.29 -5.31 5.00
C ILE A 49 13.34 -4.26 3.89
N THR A 50 12.67 -4.53 2.79
CA THR A 50 12.68 -3.68 1.59
C THR A 50 11.37 -2.95 1.36
N VAL A 51 10.31 -3.27 2.12
CA VAL A 51 8.98 -2.67 2.00
C VAL A 51 8.66 -1.88 3.26
N LEU A 52 8.54 -0.57 3.13
CA LEU A 52 8.26 0.37 4.20
C LEU A 52 6.88 1.00 3.98
N GLN A 53 6.01 0.89 4.97
CA GLN A 53 4.65 1.40 4.88
C GLN A 53 4.47 2.65 5.76
N PHE A 54 3.92 3.72 5.19
CA PHE A 54 3.73 5.01 5.85
C PHE A 54 2.26 5.42 5.82
N HIS A 55 1.80 5.95 6.96
CA HIS A 55 0.54 6.67 7.00
C HIS A 55 0.78 8.15 6.66
N LYS A 56 0.34 8.56 5.47
CA LYS A 56 0.33 9.96 4.99
C LYS A 56 -1.10 10.36 4.69
N GLY A 57 -1.43 11.63 4.89
CA GLY A 57 -2.80 12.13 4.91
C GLY A 57 -3.57 11.70 6.17
N LEU A 58 -4.89 11.89 6.10
CA LEU A 58 -5.92 11.58 7.10
C LEU A 58 -5.44 11.79 8.56
N PRO A 59 -5.08 13.02 8.94
CA PRO A 59 -4.60 13.30 10.29
C PRO A 59 -5.70 12.98 11.31
N PHE A 60 -5.32 12.30 12.39
CA PHE A 60 -6.24 11.92 13.46
C PHE A 60 -6.22 12.94 14.59
N GLY A 61 -7.40 13.31 15.10
CA GLY A 61 -7.54 14.23 16.23
C GLY A 61 -7.00 15.63 15.92
N GLN A 62 -6.14 16.16 16.78
CA GLN A 62 -5.57 17.52 16.68
C GLN A 62 -4.21 17.55 15.96
N GLN A 63 -3.94 16.58 15.10
CA GLN A 63 -2.71 16.56 14.30
C GLN A 63 -2.72 17.68 13.25
N ASN A 64 -1.55 18.27 13.01
CA ASN A 64 -1.36 19.21 11.92
C ASN A 64 -1.51 18.49 10.58
N VAL A 65 -2.19 19.13 9.63
CA VAL A 65 -2.48 18.50 8.34
C VAL A 65 -1.21 18.45 7.47
N GLU A 66 -0.32 19.42 7.62
CA GLU A 66 0.89 19.61 6.82
C GLU A 66 1.91 18.50 7.07
N THR A 67 1.96 18.02 8.31
CA THR A 67 2.90 16.95 8.73
C THR A 67 2.56 15.60 8.12
N ALA A 68 1.33 15.43 7.64
CA ALA A 68 0.88 14.22 6.95
C ALA A 68 1.03 14.32 5.42
N ARG A 69 1.47 15.46 4.87
CA ARG A 69 1.62 15.67 3.42
C ARG A 69 2.69 14.73 2.85
N PRO A 70 2.49 14.14 1.64
CA PRO A 70 3.37 13.09 1.12
C PRO A 70 4.67 13.60 0.47
N ASN A 71 4.92 14.91 0.46
CA ASN A 71 6.00 15.51 -0.35
C ASN A 71 7.40 15.08 0.07
N ASP A 72 7.57 14.71 1.34
CA ASP A 72 8.80 14.21 1.94
C ASP A 72 9.21 12.83 1.38
N LEU A 73 8.28 12.07 0.79
CA LEU A 73 8.60 10.80 0.13
C LEU A 73 9.50 10.98 -1.09
N GLN A 74 9.53 12.14 -1.73
CA GLN A 74 10.24 12.34 -2.99
C GLN A 74 11.76 12.23 -2.84
N LYS A 75 12.32 12.83 -1.78
CA LYS A 75 13.76 12.76 -1.51
C LYS A 75 14.11 11.35 -1.03
N ALA A 76 13.34 10.81 -0.07
CA ALA A 76 13.51 9.44 0.40
C ALA A 76 13.48 8.39 -0.72
N ALA A 77 12.49 8.46 -1.62
CA ALA A 77 12.36 7.51 -2.73
C ALA A 77 13.48 7.64 -3.76
N ARG A 78 14.06 8.84 -3.92
CA ARG A 78 15.20 9.08 -4.81
C ARG A 78 16.50 8.55 -4.22
N ASP A 79 16.70 8.76 -2.93
CA ASP A 79 17.94 8.41 -2.24
C ASP A 79 17.99 6.91 -1.92
N PHE A 80 16.84 6.25 -1.78
CA PHE A 80 16.70 4.81 -1.54
C PHE A 80 15.87 4.12 -2.63
N PRO A 81 16.36 4.03 -3.88
CA PRO A 81 15.61 3.45 -5.00
C PRO A 81 15.39 1.94 -4.86
N ASP A 82 16.16 1.25 -4.02
CA ASP A 82 16.01 -0.17 -3.70
C ASP A 82 14.91 -0.45 -2.67
N LEU A 83 14.49 0.55 -1.90
CA LEU A 83 13.40 0.45 -0.94
C LEU A 83 12.05 0.80 -1.60
N GLN A 84 11.00 0.13 -1.14
CA GLN A 84 9.62 0.29 -1.62
C GLN A 84 8.82 1.03 -0.55
N PHE A 85 8.20 2.14 -0.93
CA PHE A 85 7.42 3.01 -0.05
C PHE A 85 5.93 2.82 -0.33
N VAL A 86 5.19 2.22 0.60
CA VAL A 86 3.73 2.04 0.49
C VAL A 86 3.04 3.15 1.28
N VAL A 87 2.11 3.86 0.65
CA VAL A 87 1.43 5.02 1.23
C VAL A 87 -0.03 4.72 1.51
N HIS A 88 -0.41 4.77 2.79
CA HIS A 88 -1.78 4.63 3.27
C HIS A 88 -2.31 5.98 3.74
N PRO A 89 -3.62 6.29 3.61
CA PRO A 89 -4.64 5.69 2.74
C PRO A 89 -4.84 6.57 1.50
N LEU A 90 -3.88 6.57 0.56
CA LEU A 90 -3.83 7.47 -0.60
C LEU A 90 -3.57 8.96 -0.29
N ALA A 91 -3.01 9.27 0.88
CA ALA A 91 -2.63 10.63 1.27
C ALA A 91 -3.75 11.69 1.25
N VAL A 92 -5.03 11.30 1.31
CA VAL A 92 -6.16 12.23 1.38
C VAL A 92 -5.98 13.24 2.52
N PRO A 93 -6.13 14.57 2.32
CA PRO A 93 -6.67 15.25 1.13
C PRO A 93 -5.64 15.54 0.01
N TYR A 94 -4.37 15.21 0.19
CA TYR A 94 -3.27 15.45 -0.75
C TYR A 94 -3.16 14.41 -1.88
N PHE A 95 -4.28 13.75 -2.23
CA PHE A 95 -4.28 12.67 -3.22
C PHE A 95 -3.68 13.09 -4.59
N PRO A 96 -4.00 14.27 -5.16
CA PRO A 96 -3.38 14.71 -6.42
C PRO A 96 -1.85 14.85 -6.34
N GLU A 97 -1.33 15.29 -5.19
CA GLU A 97 0.11 15.43 -4.97
C GLU A 97 0.78 14.06 -4.88
N LEU A 98 0.15 13.11 -4.17
CA LEU A 98 0.63 11.73 -4.12
C LEU A 98 0.67 11.11 -5.52
N LEU A 99 -0.34 11.33 -6.38
CA LEU A 99 -0.33 10.82 -7.75
C LEU A 99 0.77 11.47 -8.61
N ALA A 100 0.96 12.79 -8.48
CA ALA A 100 2.04 13.51 -9.18
C ALA A 100 3.43 12.98 -8.77
N ILE A 101 3.58 12.57 -7.51
CA ILE A 101 4.79 11.92 -6.99
C ILE A 101 4.88 10.48 -7.54
N ALA A 102 3.88 9.64 -7.28
CA ALA A 102 3.91 8.22 -7.65
C ALA A 102 4.06 7.99 -9.16
N SER A 103 3.48 8.83 -10.02
CA SER A 103 3.68 8.72 -11.48
C SER A 103 5.15 8.82 -11.91
N ARG A 104 6.01 9.45 -11.10
CA ARG A 104 7.43 9.66 -11.39
C ARG A 104 8.37 8.70 -10.64
N PHE A 105 7.99 8.28 -9.44
CA PHE A 105 8.82 7.45 -8.56
C PHE A 105 8.30 6.00 -8.56
N PRO A 106 8.98 5.06 -9.25
CA PRO A 106 8.48 3.70 -9.47
C PRO A 106 8.41 2.86 -8.18
N ASN A 107 9.19 3.24 -7.16
CA ASN A 107 9.23 2.60 -5.85
C ASN A 107 8.21 3.15 -4.84
N ILE A 108 7.30 4.01 -5.28
CA ILE A 108 6.14 4.46 -4.49
C ILE A 108 4.90 3.67 -4.91
N HIS A 109 4.25 3.05 -3.92
CA HIS A 109 3.03 2.25 -4.04
C HIS A 109 1.89 2.87 -3.24
N LEU A 110 0.66 2.68 -3.69
CA LEU A 110 -0.54 3.31 -3.16
C LEU A 110 -1.44 2.25 -2.52
N ALA A 111 -1.64 2.34 -1.21
CA ALA A 111 -2.53 1.44 -0.51
C ALA A 111 -3.96 2.00 -0.45
N LEU A 112 -4.91 1.27 -1.03
CA LEU A 112 -6.34 1.58 -1.00
C LEU A 112 -7.00 1.13 0.31
N SER A 113 -6.41 1.56 1.42
CA SER A 113 -6.80 1.30 2.80
C SER A 113 -8.21 1.84 3.11
N ALA A 114 -8.31 2.97 3.82
CA ALA A 114 -9.60 3.56 4.20
C ALA A 114 -10.47 3.92 2.98
N ASN A 115 -9.86 4.13 1.81
CA ASN A 115 -10.57 4.36 0.56
C ASN A 115 -11.58 3.24 0.24
N LEU A 116 -11.20 1.96 0.30
CA LEU A 116 -12.11 0.87 -0.04
C LEU A 116 -13.22 0.66 0.99
N CYS A 117 -13.03 1.12 2.23
CA CYS A 117 -14.09 1.13 3.23
C CYS A 117 -15.27 2.02 2.82
N PHE A 118 -15.07 2.98 1.92
CA PHE A 118 -16.15 3.82 1.38
C PHE A 118 -16.89 3.20 0.19
N ALA A 119 -16.43 2.08 -0.38
CA ALA A 119 -17.08 1.47 -1.54
C ALA A 119 -18.60 1.20 -1.34
N PRO A 120 -19.07 0.65 -0.20
CA PRO A 120 -20.50 0.44 0.01
C PRO A 120 -21.30 1.70 0.41
N ILE A 121 -20.64 2.79 0.81
CA ILE A 121 -21.30 3.98 1.39
C ILE A 121 -21.29 5.16 0.39
N ALA A 122 -20.15 5.38 -0.25
CA ALA A 122 -19.89 6.47 -1.19
C ALA A 122 -19.09 5.94 -2.40
N PRO A 123 -19.67 5.03 -3.20
CA PRO A 123 -18.97 4.39 -4.32
C PRO A 123 -18.40 5.40 -5.32
N ARG A 124 -19.09 6.52 -5.56
CA ARG A 124 -18.65 7.56 -6.49
C ARG A 124 -17.28 8.14 -6.13
N LEU A 125 -17.03 8.39 -4.84
CA LEU A 125 -15.74 8.87 -4.34
C LEU A 125 -14.63 7.86 -4.64
N VAL A 126 -14.91 6.57 -4.41
CA VAL A 126 -13.95 5.49 -4.67
C VAL A 126 -13.71 5.33 -6.18
N GLN A 127 -14.75 5.39 -7.00
CA GLN A 127 -14.70 5.28 -8.46
C GLN A 127 -13.88 6.41 -9.08
N GLU A 128 -14.06 7.66 -8.63
CA GLU A 128 -13.27 8.79 -9.10
C GLU A 128 -11.79 8.64 -8.72
N GLN A 129 -11.49 8.29 -7.47
CA GLN A 129 -10.11 8.10 -7.02
C GLN A 129 -9.42 6.92 -7.73
N LEU A 130 -10.12 5.79 -7.91
CA LEU A 130 -9.62 4.65 -8.67
C LEU A 130 -9.42 5.00 -10.14
N GLY A 131 -10.35 5.71 -10.76
CA GLY A 131 -10.25 6.09 -12.17
C GLY A 131 -8.99 6.92 -12.47
N VAL A 132 -8.73 7.95 -11.64
CA VAL A 132 -7.51 8.76 -11.79
C VAL A 132 -6.25 7.92 -11.49
N LEU A 133 -6.28 7.10 -10.44
CA LEU A 133 -5.15 6.23 -10.09
C LEU A 133 -4.79 5.27 -11.23
N LEU A 134 -5.78 4.60 -11.81
CA LEU A 134 -5.58 3.64 -12.90
C LEU A 134 -5.04 4.34 -14.15
N GLN A 135 -5.54 5.54 -14.44
CA GLN A 135 -5.09 6.33 -15.59
C GLN A 135 -3.66 6.85 -15.43
N GLN A 136 -3.26 7.30 -14.23
CA GLN A 136 -1.97 7.98 -14.02
C GLN A 136 -0.84 7.07 -13.55
N VAL A 137 -1.16 6.04 -12.77
CA VAL A 137 -0.17 5.15 -12.11
C VAL A 137 -0.33 3.70 -12.56
N GLY A 138 -1.56 3.27 -12.85
CA GLY A 138 -1.89 1.89 -13.17
C GLY A 138 -2.08 1.01 -11.94
N SER A 139 -2.64 -0.18 -12.15
CA SER A 139 -2.97 -1.12 -11.07
C SER A 139 -1.75 -1.77 -10.42
N ASP A 140 -0.60 -1.86 -11.10
CA ASP A 140 0.57 -2.64 -10.67
C ASP A 140 1.25 -2.09 -9.40
N ARG A 141 0.89 -0.87 -8.97
CA ARG A 141 1.43 -0.24 -7.76
C ARG A 141 0.36 0.05 -6.71
N SER A 142 -0.79 -0.59 -6.85
CA SER A 142 -1.92 -0.46 -5.95
C SER A 142 -2.04 -1.67 -5.03
N ILE A 143 -2.29 -1.44 -3.75
CA ILE A 143 -2.30 -2.50 -2.74
C ILE A 143 -3.56 -2.38 -1.89
N TYR A 144 -4.21 -3.50 -1.61
CA TYR A 144 -5.30 -3.56 -0.65
C TYR A 144 -4.80 -3.42 0.79
N GLY A 145 -5.44 -2.54 1.57
CA GLY A 145 -5.30 -2.47 3.02
C GLY A 145 -6.66 -2.60 3.68
N SER A 146 -6.80 -3.45 4.70
CA SER A 146 -8.12 -3.78 5.26
C SER A 146 -8.69 -2.74 6.21
N GLU A 147 -7.83 -1.95 6.87
CA GLU A 147 -8.21 -1.04 7.96
C GLU A 147 -9.10 -1.70 9.04
N ALA A 148 -9.00 -3.02 9.21
CA ALA A 148 -9.96 -3.79 10.00
C ALA A 148 -10.00 -3.38 11.49
N GLY A 149 -8.89 -2.83 12.01
CA GLY A 149 -8.84 -2.28 13.36
C GLY A 149 -9.75 -1.08 13.59
N LEU A 150 -10.09 -0.34 12.53
CA LEU A 150 -10.99 0.82 12.55
C LEU A 150 -12.35 0.52 11.91
N ALA A 151 -12.35 -0.15 10.76
CA ALA A 151 -13.53 -0.39 9.92
C ALA A 151 -14.25 -1.71 10.20
N GLY A 152 -13.73 -2.55 11.12
CA GLY A 152 -14.30 -3.85 11.44
C GLY A 152 -14.00 -4.92 10.39
N SER A 153 -14.97 -5.82 10.16
CA SER A 153 -14.79 -6.95 9.23
C SER A 153 -14.48 -6.47 7.80
N PRO A 154 -13.45 -7.00 7.12
CA PRO A 154 -13.11 -6.60 5.75
C PRO A 154 -14.11 -7.10 4.69
N ARG A 155 -14.91 -8.12 5.03
CA ARG A 155 -15.79 -8.83 4.09
C ARG A 155 -16.72 -7.92 3.27
N PRO A 156 -17.56 -7.05 3.87
CA PRO A 156 -18.50 -6.23 3.09
C PRO A 156 -17.77 -5.30 2.11
N TYR A 157 -16.59 -4.80 2.46
CA TYR A 157 -15.81 -3.91 1.60
C TYR A 157 -15.17 -4.67 0.42
N LEU A 158 -14.72 -5.91 0.66
CA LEU A 158 -14.20 -6.77 -0.39
C LEU A 158 -15.30 -7.20 -1.38
N GLU A 159 -16.47 -7.56 -0.88
CA GLU A 159 -17.64 -7.89 -1.71
C GLU A 159 -18.03 -6.68 -2.58
N ALA A 160 -18.14 -5.49 -1.98
CA ALA A 160 -18.41 -4.24 -2.71
C ALA A 160 -17.32 -3.90 -3.75
N PHE A 161 -16.05 -4.08 -3.42
CA PHE A 161 -14.95 -3.84 -4.37
C PHE A 161 -14.95 -4.82 -5.54
N MET A 162 -15.33 -6.08 -5.31
CA MET A 162 -15.45 -7.08 -6.37
C MET A 162 -16.57 -6.75 -7.35
N GLU A 163 -17.64 -6.11 -6.91
CA GLU A 163 -18.75 -5.64 -7.75
C GLU A 163 -18.50 -4.26 -8.36
N LEU A 164 -17.54 -3.50 -7.83
CA LEU A 164 -17.30 -2.12 -8.25
C LEU A 164 -16.83 -2.05 -9.71
N GLU A 165 -17.43 -1.13 -10.46
CA GLU A 165 -17.02 -0.75 -11.82
C GLU A 165 -16.84 0.77 -11.90
N ILE A 166 -16.05 1.24 -12.86
CA ILE A 166 -15.95 2.66 -13.20
C ILE A 166 -17.16 3.03 -14.09
N PRO A 167 -18.07 3.91 -13.63
CA PRO A 167 -19.28 4.26 -14.37
C PRO A 167 -18.99 4.90 -15.74
N GLU A 168 -19.89 4.69 -16.69
CA GLU A 168 -19.73 5.16 -18.07
C GLU A 168 -19.58 6.68 -18.18
N ASP A 169 -20.19 7.46 -17.28
CA ASP A 169 -20.05 8.91 -17.26
C ASP A 169 -18.62 9.35 -16.89
N LEU A 170 -17.93 8.67 -15.98
CA LEU A 170 -16.52 8.94 -15.69
C LEU A 170 -15.61 8.48 -16.83
N ARG A 171 -15.94 7.35 -17.46
CA ARG A 171 -15.18 6.83 -18.60
C ARG A 171 -15.28 7.76 -19.80
N ARG A 172 -16.48 8.23 -20.15
CA ARG A 172 -16.68 9.19 -21.27
C ARG A 172 -16.21 10.59 -20.94
N GLY A 173 -16.44 11.06 -19.72
CA GLY A 173 -16.11 12.41 -19.30
C GLY A 173 -14.61 12.63 -19.12
N TYR A 174 -13.94 11.75 -18.37
CA TYR A 174 -12.53 11.87 -18.01
C TYR A 174 -11.60 10.91 -18.76
N GLY A 175 -12.14 9.95 -19.52
CA GLY A 175 -11.34 8.94 -20.20
C GLY A 175 -10.77 7.88 -19.25
N PHE A 176 -11.39 7.67 -18.09
CA PHE A 176 -10.90 6.66 -17.14
C PHE A 176 -11.03 5.25 -17.73
N PRO A 177 -10.02 4.38 -17.52
CA PRO A 177 -10.13 2.97 -17.88
C PRO A 177 -11.19 2.28 -17.02
N GLN A 178 -11.71 1.14 -17.51
CA GLN A 178 -12.55 0.28 -16.68
C GLN A 178 -11.68 -0.45 -15.65
N LEU A 179 -12.20 -0.68 -14.44
CA LEU A 179 -11.60 -1.54 -13.43
C LEU A 179 -11.83 -3.00 -13.80
N THR A 180 -10.79 -3.67 -14.30
CA THR A 180 -10.89 -5.06 -14.76
C THR A 180 -10.73 -6.06 -13.62
N LEU A 181 -11.06 -7.34 -13.88
CA LEU A 181 -10.77 -8.42 -12.94
C LEU A 181 -9.25 -8.61 -12.73
N GLU A 182 -8.43 -8.34 -13.74
CA GLU A 182 -6.97 -8.38 -13.61
C GLU A 182 -6.49 -7.31 -12.63
N ASP A 183 -6.99 -6.07 -12.76
CA ASP A 183 -6.66 -4.98 -11.83
C ASP A 183 -7.06 -5.35 -10.40
N LYS A 184 -8.27 -5.91 -10.21
CA LYS A 184 -8.76 -6.37 -8.90
C LYS A 184 -7.85 -7.43 -8.29
N ARG A 185 -7.39 -8.42 -9.07
CA ARG A 185 -6.45 -9.45 -8.60
C ARG A 185 -5.10 -8.86 -8.17
N LYS A 186 -4.56 -7.94 -8.97
CA LYS A 186 -3.33 -7.22 -8.68
C LYS A 186 -3.44 -6.47 -7.36
N ILE A 187 -4.49 -5.67 -7.22
CA ILE A 187 -4.76 -4.84 -6.04
C ILE A 187 -4.95 -5.70 -4.78
N LEU A 188 -5.74 -6.77 -4.86
CA LEU A 188 -6.10 -7.59 -3.69
C LEU A 188 -4.98 -8.47 -3.17
N GLY A 189 -3.95 -8.78 -3.97
CA GLY A 189 -2.87 -9.62 -3.48
C GLY A 189 -1.63 -9.76 -4.34
N GLU A 190 -1.74 -9.76 -5.67
CA GLU A 190 -0.58 -10.10 -6.52
C GLU A 190 0.54 -9.05 -6.41
N ASN A 191 0.18 -7.76 -6.31
CA ASN A 191 1.18 -6.71 -6.13
C ASN A 191 1.94 -6.83 -4.82
N PHE A 192 1.23 -7.06 -3.71
CA PHE A 192 1.89 -7.18 -2.42
C PHE A 192 2.72 -8.46 -2.34
N ALA A 193 2.22 -9.58 -2.87
CA ALA A 193 3.00 -10.82 -2.97
C ALA A 193 4.31 -10.61 -3.73
N ARG A 194 4.29 -9.89 -4.86
CA ARG A 194 5.49 -9.52 -5.62
C ARG A 194 6.47 -8.69 -4.79
N LEU A 195 6.00 -7.70 -4.02
CA LEU A 195 6.86 -6.90 -3.14
C LEU A 195 7.51 -7.72 -2.03
N LEU A 196 6.82 -8.75 -1.55
CA LEU A 196 7.34 -9.68 -0.54
C LEU A 196 8.24 -10.77 -1.12
N GLY A 197 8.33 -10.89 -2.44
CA GLY A 197 9.00 -12.00 -3.11
C GLY A 197 8.32 -13.35 -2.87
N ILE A 198 6.99 -13.35 -2.70
CA ILE A 198 6.19 -14.56 -2.54
C ILE A 198 5.79 -15.07 -3.93
N ASP A 199 6.26 -16.27 -4.28
CA ASP A 199 5.76 -16.99 -5.46
C ASP A 199 4.37 -17.56 -5.17
N LEU A 200 3.34 -16.95 -5.76
CA LEU A 200 1.96 -17.29 -5.49
C LEU A 200 1.61 -18.72 -5.90
N GLU A 201 2.18 -19.24 -6.99
CA GLU A 201 1.88 -20.58 -7.47
C GLU A 201 2.44 -21.65 -6.54
N THR A 202 3.68 -21.46 -6.06
CA THR A 202 4.26 -22.30 -5.01
C THR A 202 3.46 -22.20 -3.73
N LYS A 203 3.05 -20.99 -3.33
CA LYS A 203 2.25 -20.80 -2.12
C LYS A 203 0.88 -21.47 -2.20
N LYS A 204 0.21 -21.41 -3.34
CA LYS A 204 -1.06 -22.11 -3.57
C LYS A 204 -0.88 -23.63 -3.48
N ARG A 205 0.20 -24.19 -4.02
CA ARG A 205 0.52 -25.62 -3.89
C ARG A 205 0.74 -26.02 -2.44
N GLU A 206 1.53 -25.25 -1.69
CA GLU A 206 1.78 -25.49 -0.26
C GLU A 206 0.51 -25.47 0.58
N LEU A 207 -0.44 -24.60 0.24
CA LEU A 207 -1.71 -24.45 0.95
C LEU A 207 -2.80 -25.41 0.45
N GLY A 208 -2.52 -26.26 -0.55
CA GLY A 208 -3.51 -27.16 -1.14
C GLY A 208 -4.65 -26.44 -1.88
N LEU A 209 -4.41 -25.22 -2.35
CA LEU A 209 -5.40 -24.36 -3.03
C LEU A 209 -5.38 -24.50 -4.55
N MET A 210 -4.48 -25.31 -5.12
CA MET A 210 -4.55 -25.65 -6.54
C MET A 210 -5.59 -26.76 -6.72
N ALA A 211 -6.58 -26.51 -7.57
CA ALA A 211 -7.41 -27.59 -8.08
C ALA A 211 -6.51 -28.61 -8.79
N THR A 212 -6.80 -29.90 -8.58
CA THR A 212 -6.16 -31.01 -9.28
C THR A 212 -6.49 -30.95 -10.77
#